data_AF-A0A975I356-F1
#
_entry.id   AF-A0A975I356-F1
#
_cell.length_a   1.000
_cell.length_b   1.000
_cell.length_c   1.000
_cell.angle_alpha   90.00
_cell.angle_beta   90.00
_cell.angle_gamma   90.00
#
_symmetry.space_group_name_H-M   'P 1'
#
loop_
_entity.id
_entity.type
_entity.pdbx_description
1 polymer ?
#
loop_
_entity_poly.entity_id
_entity_poly.type
_entity_poly.pdbx_seq_one_letter_code
_entity_poly.pdbx_strand_id
1 'polypeptide(L)'
;MRNKPEEYTGPSGVLLVDKAPDMTSHDVVAIARRALNTKKIGHCGTLDPMATGLLMLVIGRATKIQDLLMSEDKVYEGTLTLGERTSTQDRQGEVLETREVGDYTEAEIKAAFDAFTGDFEQMPPMVSAIKMDGVPLYKLARKGQEVERKLRPVRVTGYEVRRIALPEIDFRVDCSKGFYVRTYANDIGEKLGCGAHLSALRRTNSGKFTLDRSVTVAQLKEADPEVLMKALISLAEISLMRGA
;
A
#
# COMPACT_ATOMS: atom_id res chain seq x y z
N MET A 1 -28.25 -8.39 -25.99
CA MET A 1 -28.36 -7.24 -25.06
C MET A 1 -27.57 -7.58 -23.80
N ARG A 2 -26.49 -6.86 -23.47
CA ARG A 2 -25.84 -7.05 -22.16
C ARG A 2 -26.79 -6.48 -21.11
N ASN A 3 -27.31 -7.31 -20.22
CA ASN A 3 -28.09 -6.84 -19.07
C ASN A 3 -27.29 -5.72 -18.38
N LYS A 4 -27.89 -4.53 -18.29
CA LYS A 4 -27.34 -3.48 -17.43
C LYS A 4 -27.17 -4.12 -16.04
N PRO A 5 -25.99 -4.03 -15.41
CA PRO A 5 -25.85 -4.52 -14.05
C PRO A 5 -26.90 -3.83 -13.19
N GLU A 6 -27.67 -4.61 -12.43
CA GLU A 6 -28.70 -4.09 -11.53
C GLU A 6 -28.13 -2.91 -10.74
N GLU A 7 -28.89 -1.82 -10.70
CA GLU A 7 -28.48 -0.61 -10.00
C GLU A 7 -28.45 -0.90 -8.51
N TYR A 8 -27.26 -0.89 -7.91
CA TYR A 8 -27.11 -1.05 -6.47
C TYR A 8 -27.84 0.08 -5.74
N THR A 9 -28.92 -0.27 -5.03
CA THR A 9 -29.79 0.65 -4.28
C THR A 9 -29.38 0.79 -2.80
N GLY A 10 -28.42 -0.01 -2.32
CA GLY A 10 -27.95 0.03 -0.94
C GLY A 10 -27.11 1.27 -0.60
N PRO A 11 -26.75 1.43 0.69
CA PRO A 11 -25.90 2.51 1.17
C PRO A 11 -24.57 2.60 0.39
N SER A 12 -24.20 3.82 0.00
CA SER A 12 -22.96 4.09 -0.75
C SER A 12 -22.01 4.90 0.11
N GLY A 13 -20.75 4.49 0.16
CA GLY A 13 -19.76 5.12 1.02
C GLY A 13 -18.40 4.44 0.93
N VAL A 14 -17.53 4.80 1.86
CA VAL A 14 -16.22 4.18 2.04
C VAL A 14 -16.24 3.32 3.30
N LEU A 15 -15.89 2.04 3.16
CA LEU A 15 -15.59 1.18 4.30
C LEU A 15 -14.08 1.16 4.52
N LEU A 16 -13.64 1.45 5.75
CA LEU A 16 -12.25 1.33 6.13
C LEU A 16 -12.00 -0.09 6.65
N VAL A 17 -11.03 -0.79 6.09
CA VAL A 17 -10.70 -2.16 6.50
C VAL A 17 -9.26 -2.23 6.96
N ASP A 18 -9.00 -2.80 8.14
CA ASP A 18 -7.64 -3.18 8.55
C ASP A 18 -7.29 -4.51 7.88
N LYS A 19 -6.53 -4.44 6.79
CA LYS A 19 -6.12 -5.61 6.02
C LYS A 19 -5.17 -6.47 6.85
N ALA A 20 -5.53 -7.74 7.02
CA ALA A 20 -4.66 -8.75 7.60
C ALA A 20 -3.45 -9.05 6.69
N PRO A 21 -2.35 -9.61 7.22
CA PRO A 21 -1.22 -10.05 6.41
C PRO A 21 -1.62 -11.22 5.49
N ASP A 22 -0.72 -11.54 4.56
CA ASP A 22 -0.77 -12.73 3.68
C ASP A 22 -2.04 -12.86 2.83
N MET A 23 -2.62 -11.73 2.44
CA MET A 23 -3.77 -11.66 1.54
C MET A 23 -3.69 -10.46 0.60
N THR A 24 -4.18 -10.60 -0.62
CA THR A 24 -4.21 -9.48 -1.57
C THR A 24 -5.31 -8.48 -1.21
N SER A 25 -5.18 -7.23 -1.68
CA SER A 25 -6.28 -6.25 -1.59
C SER A 25 -7.55 -6.72 -2.31
N HIS A 26 -7.41 -7.54 -3.36
CA HIS A 26 -8.55 -8.11 -4.09
C HIS A 26 -9.27 -9.21 -3.30
N ASP A 27 -8.55 -9.95 -2.44
CA ASP A 27 -9.18 -10.91 -1.53
C ASP A 27 -10.08 -10.21 -0.53
N VAL A 28 -9.65 -9.06 0.00
CA VAL A 28 -10.50 -8.22 0.88
C VAL A 28 -11.75 -7.75 0.14
N VAL A 29 -11.61 -7.29 -1.11
CA VAL A 29 -12.76 -6.93 -1.95
C VAL A 29 -13.70 -8.13 -2.13
N ALA A 30 -13.17 -9.33 -2.39
CA ALA A 30 -13.98 -10.53 -2.55
C ALA A 30 -14.73 -10.90 -1.27
N ILE A 31 -14.12 -10.73 -0.09
CA ILE A 31 -14.77 -10.92 1.21
C ILE A 31 -15.88 -9.87 1.40
N ALA A 32 -15.59 -8.59 1.18
CA ALA A 32 -16.57 -7.51 1.30
C ALA A 32 -17.78 -7.69 0.37
N ARG A 33 -17.56 -8.16 -0.86
CA ARG A 33 -18.65 -8.44 -1.82
C ARG A 33 -19.61 -9.51 -1.32
N ARG A 34 -19.08 -10.54 -0.65
CA ARG A 34 -19.91 -11.59 -0.02
C ARG A 34 -20.63 -11.03 1.20
N ALA A 35 -19.92 -10.33 2.09
CA ALA A 35 -20.46 -9.79 3.32
C ALA A 35 -21.56 -8.74 3.08
N LEU A 36 -21.41 -7.88 2.08
CA LEU A 36 -22.37 -6.81 1.76
C LEU A 36 -23.37 -7.19 0.66
N ASN A 37 -23.29 -8.42 0.15
CA ASN A 37 -24.11 -8.91 -0.97
C ASN A 37 -24.17 -7.95 -2.17
N THR A 38 -23.03 -7.38 -2.58
CA THR A 38 -22.97 -6.45 -3.71
C THR A 38 -21.67 -6.61 -4.49
N LYS A 39 -21.76 -6.52 -5.82
CA LYS A 39 -20.58 -6.58 -6.70
C LYS A 39 -19.92 -5.22 -6.92
N LYS A 40 -20.62 -4.12 -6.59
CA LYS A 40 -20.19 -2.74 -6.85
C LYS A 40 -19.23 -2.24 -5.76
N ILE A 41 -18.07 -2.89 -5.67
CA ILE A 41 -17.01 -2.58 -4.72
C ILE A 41 -15.68 -2.49 -5.46
N GLY A 42 -14.93 -1.42 -5.17
CA GLY A 42 -13.52 -1.21 -5.54
C GLY A 42 -12.67 -0.88 -4.30
N HIS A 43 -11.38 -0.64 -4.48
CA HIS A 43 -10.48 -0.24 -3.40
C HIS A 43 -9.62 0.95 -3.80
N CYS A 44 -9.20 1.77 -2.83
CA CYS A 44 -8.37 2.95 -3.06
C CYS A 44 -6.93 2.69 -2.63
N GLY A 45 -6.11 2.23 -3.56
CA GLY A 45 -4.67 1.99 -3.36
C GLY A 45 -4.38 0.58 -2.85
N THR A 46 -3.73 -0.21 -3.70
CA THR A 46 -3.32 -1.58 -3.39
C THR A 46 -2.33 -1.61 -2.23
N LEU A 47 -2.52 -2.57 -1.32
CA LEU A 47 -1.49 -3.06 -0.41
C LEU A 47 -0.98 -4.40 -0.90
N ASP A 48 0.35 -4.58 -0.83
CA ASP A 48 1.03 -5.84 -1.11
C ASP A 48 0.54 -6.95 -0.16
N PRO A 49 0.66 -8.24 -0.52
CA PRO A 49 0.11 -9.32 0.27
C PRO A 49 0.63 -9.34 1.72
N MET A 50 1.95 -9.18 1.91
CA MET A 50 2.57 -9.13 3.23
C MET A 50 2.20 -7.87 4.05
N ALA A 51 1.78 -6.79 3.39
CA ALA A 51 1.50 -5.52 4.06
C ALA A 51 0.18 -5.62 4.84
N THR A 52 0.03 -4.82 5.89
CA THR A 52 -1.20 -4.74 6.70
C THR A 52 -1.74 -3.32 6.73
N GLY A 53 -2.85 -3.12 7.44
CA GLY A 53 -3.35 -1.79 7.73
C GLY A 53 -4.41 -1.31 6.75
N LEU A 54 -4.57 0.00 6.69
CA LEU A 54 -5.75 0.65 6.15
C LEU A 54 -5.92 0.37 4.65
N LEU A 55 -6.97 -0.36 4.30
CA LEU A 55 -7.47 -0.52 2.95
C LEU A 55 -8.87 0.10 2.85
N MET A 56 -8.98 1.18 2.08
CA MET A 56 -10.26 1.82 1.81
C MET A 56 -11.01 1.07 0.71
N LEU A 57 -12.22 0.62 1.00
CA LEU A 57 -13.15 0.05 0.03
C LEU A 57 -14.23 1.06 -0.33
N VAL A 58 -14.41 1.32 -1.63
CA VAL A 58 -15.47 2.18 -2.14
C VAL A 58 -16.66 1.32 -2.57
N ILE A 59 -17.85 1.61 -2.05
CA ILE A 59 -19.06 0.80 -2.24
C ILE A 59 -20.14 1.62 -2.94
N GLY A 60 -20.83 1.00 -3.91
CA GLY A 60 -21.97 1.60 -4.58
C GLY A 60 -21.58 2.82 -5.42
N ARG A 61 -22.23 3.97 -5.19
CA ARG A 61 -21.91 5.23 -5.90
C ARG A 61 -20.52 5.77 -5.56
N ALA A 62 -19.94 5.40 -4.42
CA ALA A 62 -18.60 5.84 -4.03
C ALA A 62 -17.49 5.30 -4.95
N THR A 63 -17.74 4.26 -5.75
CA THR A 63 -16.76 3.81 -6.76
C THR A 63 -16.43 4.89 -7.79
N LYS A 64 -17.31 5.89 -7.96
CA LYS A 64 -17.07 7.04 -8.87
C LYS A 64 -16.00 8.01 -8.36
N ILE A 65 -15.72 8.02 -7.05
CA ILE A 65 -14.69 8.88 -6.44
C ILE A 65 -13.41 8.11 -6.12
N GLN A 66 -13.24 6.89 -6.65
CA GLN A 66 -12.10 6.03 -6.36
C GLN A 66 -10.77 6.71 -6.69
N ASP A 67 -10.62 7.26 -7.90
CA ASP A 67 -9.38 7.87 -8.37
C ASP A 67 -8.99 9.09 -7.53
N LEU A 68 -9.99 9.84 -7.06
CA LEU A 68 -9.81 10.97 -6.18
C LEU A 68 -9.19 10.54 -4.85
N LEU A 69 -9.79 9.55 -4.18
CA LEU A 69 -9.29 9.02 -2.91
C LEU A 69 -7.94 8.29 -3.07
N MET A 70 -7.72 7.64 -4.21
CA MET A 70 -6.43 7.03 -4.54
C MET A 70 -5.30 8.06 -4.63
N SER A 71 -5.63 9.31 -4.94
CA SER A 71 -4.64 10.36 -5.17
C SER A 71 -4.13 11.07 -3.91
N GLU A 72 -4.76 10.83 -2.75
CA GLU A 72 -4.36 11.40 -1.47
C GLU A 72 -2.94 10.94 -1.05
N ASP A 73 -2.33 11.61 -0.07
CA ASP A 73 -1.06 11.15 0.51
C ASP A 73 -1.27 9.96 1.44
N LYS A 74 -0.22 9.20 1.73
CA LYS A 74 -0.26 8.00 2.57
C LYS A 74 0.80 8.06 3.65
N VAL A 75 0.52 7.35 4.73
CA VAL A 75 1.45 7.12 5.83
C VAL A 75 1.66 5.65 6.00
N TYR A 76 2.94 5.27 6.11
CA TYR A 76 3.33 3.90 6.39
C TYR A 76 4.26 3.82 7.59
N GLU A 77 4.15 2.72 8.31
CA GLU A 77 5.13 2.22 9.27
C GLU A 77 5.70 0.93 8.70
N GLY A 78 7.01 0.77 8.73
CA GLY A 78 7.66 -0.39 8.14
C GLY A 78 8.95 -0.76 8.82
N THR A 79 9.44 -1.94 8.46
CA THR A 79 10.76 -2.44 8.85
C THR A 79 11.51 -2.81 7.58
N LEU A 80 12.72 -2.28 7.44
CA LEU A 80 13.67 -2.77 6.44
C LEU A 80 14.70 -3.68 7.10
N THR A 81 15.16 -4.68 6.36
CA THR A 81 16.21 -5.60 6.79
C THR A 81 17.40 -5.42 5.85
N LEU A 82 18.54 -5.01 6.41
CA LEU A 82 19.80 -4.79 5.70
C LEU A 82 20.51 -6.12 5.39
N GLY A 83 21.38 -6.09 4.38
CA GLY A 83 22.28 -7.20 4.03
C GLY A 83 21.71 -8.19 3.04
N GLU A 84 20.42 -8.09 2.69
CA GLU A 84 19.79 -8.97 1.70
C GLU A 84 18.94 -8.18 0.72
N ARG A 85 19.13 -8.46 -0.57
CA ARG A 85 18.26 -7.97 -1.65
C ARG A 85 17.40 -9.10 -2.17
N THR A 86 16.12 -8.84 -2.38
CA THR A 86 15.17 -9.83 -2.87
C THR A 86 14.55 -9.44 -4.20
N SER A 87 14.08 -10.42 -4.97
CA SER A 87 13.52 -10.21 -6.31
C SER A 87 12.26 -9.35 -6.34
N THR A 88 11.54 -9.26 -5.23
CA THR A 88 10.31 -8.45 -5.07
C THR A 88 10.55 -7.17 -4.26
N GLN A 89 11.78 -6.95 -3.77
CA GLN A 89 12.16 -5.89 -2.82
C GLN A 89 11.40 -5.98 -1.48
N ASP A 90 10.84 -7.14 -1.18
CA ASP A 90 10.20 -7.47 0.09
C ASP A 90 10.55 -8.90 0.52
N ARG A 91 10.17 -9.26 1.76
CA ARG A 91 10.44 -10.61 2.32
C ARG A 91 9.76 -11.77 1.59
N GLN A 92 8.89 -11.52 0.60
CA GLN A 92 8.23 -12.58 -0.15
C GLN A 92 9.03 -13.01 -1.39
N GLY A 93 10.06 -12.25 -1.76
CA GLY A 93 10.93 -12.54 -2.90
C GLY A 93 12.04 -13.52 -2.57
N GLU A 94 12.63 -14.07 -3.62
CA GLU A 94 13.85 -14.88 -3.51
C GLU A 94 15.04 -13.96 -3.23
N VAL A 95 15.95 -14.39 -2.37
CA VAL A 95 17.21 -13.67 -2.11
C VAL A 95 18.06 -13.73 -3.37
N LEU A 96 18.38 -12.55 -3.92
CA LEU A 96 19.24 -12.39 -5.09
C LEU A 96 20.70 -12.18 -4.71
N GLU A 97 20.92 -11.53 -3.57
CA GLU A 97 22.24 -11.11 -3.13
C GLU A 97 22.25 -10.96 -1.60
N THR A 98 23.34 -11.40 -0.98
CA THR A 98 23.61 -11.21 0.45
C THR A 98 24.95 -10.49 0.60
N ARG A 99 25.00 -9.45 1.41
CA ARG A 99 26.21 -8.69 1.75
C ARG A 99 26.34 -8.56 3.27
N GLU A 100 27.57 -8.36 3.74
CA GLU A 100 27.82 -8.10 5.15
C GLU A 100 27.18 -6.76 5.56
N VAL A 101 26.49 -6.76 6.70
CA VAL A 101 25.91 -5.55 7.28
C VAL A 101 27.00 -4.86 8.10
N GLY A 102 27.37 -3.65 7.68
CA GLY A 102 28.35 -2.85 8.41
C GLY A 102 27.83 -2.38 9.77
N ASP A 103 28.75 -1.90 10.61
CA ASP A 103 28.43 -1.24 11.88
C ASP A 103 28.06 0.23 11.61
N TYR A 104 26.84 0.45 11.11
CA TYR A 104 26.35 1.78 10.75
C TYR A 104 25.97 2.59 11.98
N THR A 105 26.49 3.81 12.05
CA THR A 105 26.04 4.79 13.04
C THR A 105 24.62 5.27 12.73
N GLU A 106 23.91 5.75 13.75
CA GLU A 106 22.59 6.38 13.58
C GLU A 106 22.64 7.55 12.58
N ALA A 107 23.73 8.32 12.57
CA ALA A 107 23.92 9.43 11.65
C ALA A 107 24.02 8.97 10.19
N GLU A 108 24.70 7.85 9.90
CA GLU A 108 24.80 7.29 8.56
C GLU A 108 23.46 6.74 8.07
N ILE A 109 22.73 6.04 8.94
CA ILE A 109 21.38 5.57 8.66
C ILE A 109 20.47 6.76 8.35
N LYS A 110 20.49 7.79 9.20
CA LYS A 110 19.69 9.00 8.99
C LYS A 110 20.06 9.69 7.66
N ALA A 111 21.34 9.81 7.35
CA ALA A 111 21.80 10.39 6.09
C ALA A 111 21.32 9.59 4.86
N ALA A 112 21.20 8.26 4.98
CA ALA A 112 20.62 7.43 3.93
C ALA A 112 19.12 7.73 3.71
N PHE A 113 18.34 7.90 4.78
CA PHE A 113 16.93 8.29 4.67
C PHE A 113 16.77 9.74 4.17
N ASP A 114 17.61 10.67 4.61
CA ASP A 114 17.61 12.08 4.18
C ASP A 114 17.80 12.21 2.66
N ALA A 115 18.58 11.31 2.03
CA ALA A 115 18.80 11.29 0.59
C ALA A 115 17.52 10.99 -0.23
N PHE A 116 16.49 10.43 0.40
CA PHE A 116 15.21 10.07 -0.22
C PHE A 116 14.04 10.83 0.42
N THR A 117 14.29 12.06 0.84
CA THR A 117 13.29 13.00 1.38
C THR A 117 13.07 14.16 0.42
N GLY A 118 11.83 14.66 0.30
CA GLY A 118 11.46 15.66 -0.69
C GLY A 118 11.04 15.05 -2.02
N ASP A 119 11.19 15.81 -3.10
CA ASP A 119 10.84 15.39 -4.47
C ASP A 119 12.03 14.65 -5.12
N PHE A 120 11.78 13.45 -5.64
CA PHE A 120 12.78 12.66 -6.36
C PHE A 120 12.14 11.69 -7.35
N GLU A 121 12.97 11.01 -8.14
CA GLU A 121 12.53 10.00 -9.08
C GLU A 121 12.75 8.59 -8.52
N GLN A 122 11.71 7.76 -8.54
CA GLN A 122 11.78 6.38 -8.10
C GLN A 122 11.54 5.43 -9.26
N MET A 123 12.33 4.35 -9.31
CA MET A 123 12.14 3.26 -10.25
C MET A 123 11.07 2.30 -9.71
N PRO A 124 9.90 2.14 -10.34
CA PRO A 124 8.91 1.20 -9.85
C PRO A 124 9.43 -0.24 -9.86
N PRO A 125 9.03 -1.12 -8.91
CA PRO A 125 9.44 -2.52 -8.92
C PRO A 125 8.80 -3.28 -10.09
N MET A 126 9.46 -4.35 -10.55
CA MET A 126 8.90 -5.28 -11.56
C MET A 126 7.57 -5.87 -11.10
N VAL A 127 7.46 -6.19 -9.80
CA VAL A 127 6.22 -6.69 -9.20
C VAL A 127 5.32 -5.51 -8.80
N SER A 128 4.72 -4.87 -9.80
CA SER A 128 3.80 -3.74 -9.62
C SER A 128 2.57 -3.82 -10.51
N ALA A 129 1.54 -3.03 -10.20
CA ALA A 129 0.28 -2.95 -10.95
C ALA A 129 0.35 -2.04 -12.18
N ILE A 130 1.50 -1.39 -12.43
CA ILE A 130 1.72 -0.56 -13.63
C ILE A 130 1.49 -1.42 -14.87
N LYS A 131 0.88 -0.84 -15.91
CA LYS A 131 0.67 -1.52 -17.19
C LYS A 131 1.67 -1.03 -18.22
N MET A 132 2.26 -1.98 -18.96
CA MET A 132 3.01 -1.75 -20.18
C MET A 132 2.27 -2.45 -21.32
N ASP A 133 1.95 -1.71 -22.37
CA ASP A 133 1.14 -2.20 -23.50
C ASP A 133 -0.16 -2.92 -23.07
N GLY A 134 -0.81 -2.38 -22.03
CA GLY A 134 -2.05 -2.93 -21.47
C GLY A 134 -1.88 -4.10 -20.50
N VAL A 135 -0.68 -4.66 -20.34
CA VAL A 135 -0.38 -5.80 -19.46
C VAL A 135 0.26 -5.33 -18.15
N PRO A 136 -0.27 -5.71 -16.97
CA PRO A 136 0.36 -5.40 -15.69
C PRO A 136 1.75 -6.01 -15.51
N LEU A 137 2.71 -5.25 -14.98
CA LEU A 137 4.11 -5.67 -14.81
C LEU A 137 4.26 -6.92 -13.94
N TYR A 138 3.47 -7.06 -12.87
CA TYR A 138 3.52 -8.28 -12.04
C TYR A 138 3.20 -9.56 -12.84
N LYS A 139 2.44 -9.48 -13.94
CA LYS A 139 2.17 -10.65 -14.80
C LYS A 139 3.38 -11.00 -15.67
N LEU A 140 4.17 -10.00 -16.06
CA LEU A 140 5.41 -10.18 -16.82
C LEU A 140 6.52 -10.72 -15.91
N ALA A 141 6.65 -10.15 -14.71
CA ALA A 141 7.60 -10.61 -13.69
C ALA A 141 7.41 -12.10 -13.34
N ARG A 142 6.16 -12.56 -13.17
CA ARG A 142 5.84 -13.99 -12.94
C ARG A 142 6.22 -14.92 -14.09
N LYS A 143 6.44 -14.38 -15.29
CA LYS A 143 6.91 -15.14 -16.46
C LYS A 143 8.44 -15.04 -16.61
N GLY A 144 9.14 -14.45 -15.64
CA GLY A 144 10.58 -14.18 -15.74
C GLY A 144 10.93 -13.12 -16.78
N GLN A 145 9.96 -12.32 -17.24
CA GLN A 145 10.20 -11.27 -18.22
C GLN A 145 10.52 -9.97 -17.50
N GLU A 146 11.74 -9.48 -17.70
CA GLU A 146 12.12 -8.13 -17.30
C GLU A 146 11.82 -7.14 -18.41
N VAL A 147 11.30 -5.98 -18.03
CA VAL A 147 11.03 -4.89 -18.97
C VAL A 147 11.62 -3.59 -18.44
N GLU A 148 12.04 -2.75 -19.39
CA GLU A 148 12.51 -1.42 -19.07
C GLU A 148 11.36 -0.59 -18.46
N ARG A 149 11.62 -0.02 -17.28
CA ARG A 149 10.68 0.78 -16.52
C ARG A 149 11.18 2.21 -16.50
N LYS A 150 10.27 3.16 -16.68
CA LYS A 150 10.61 4.59 -16.55
C LYS A 150 10.57 4.99 -15.09
N LEU A 151 11.54 5.81 -14.70
CA LEU A 151 11.52 6.58 -13.47
C LEU A 151 10.22 7.39 -13.36
N ARG A 152 9.72 7.55 -12.14
CA ARG A 152 8.50 8.31 -11.86
C ARG A 152 8.73 9.29 -10.73
N PRO A 153 8.19 10.52 -10.83
CA PRO A 153 8.26 11.48 -9.75
C PRO A 153 7.46 10.98 -8.56
N VAL A 154 8.08 11.04 -7.39
CA VAL A 154 7.48 10.74 -6.10
C VAL A 154 7.94 11.79 -5.09
N ARG A 155 7.20 11.91 -3.99
CA ARG A 155 7.57 12.80 -2.90
C ARG A 155 7.46 12.10 -1.55
N VAL A 156 8.49 12.24 -0.73
CA VAL A 156 8.44 11.94 0.70
C VAL A 156 8.35 13.27 1.44
N THR A 157 7.27 13.48 2.17
CA THR A 157 7.02 14.74 2.90
C THR A 157 7.61 14.71 4.31
N GLY A 158 7.88 13.53 4.84
CA GLY A 158 8.53 13.33 6.13
C GLY A 158 8.85 11.86 6.37
N TYR A 159 9.83 11.62 7.24
CA TYR A 159 10.11 10.28 7.77
C TYR A 159 10.57 10.38 9.23
N GLU A 160 10.54 9.24 9.90
CA GLU A 160 11.07 9.06 11.26
C GLU A 160 11.74 7.68 11.32
N VAL A 161 12.98 7.62 11.80
CA VAL A 161 13.61 6.35 12.20
C VAL A 161 13.24 6.10 13.65
N ARG A 162 12.59 4.96 13.92
CA ARG A 162 11.99 4.66 15.23
C ARG A 162 12.79 3.68 16.06
N ARG A 163 13.42 2.69 15.41
CA ARG A 163 14.28 1.70 16.06
C ARG A 163 15.41 1.32 15.11
N ILE A 164 16.62 1.28 15.62
CA ILE A 164 17.78 0.68 14.94
C ILE A 164 18.21 -0.52 15.78
N ALA A 165 18.03 -1.71 15.21
CA ALA A 165 18.40 -2.98 15.82
C ALA A 165 18.92 -3.89 14.70
N LEU A 166 20.13 -3.59 14.24
CA LEU A 166 20.70 -4.20 13.03
C LEU A 166 20.60 -5.73 13.06
N PRO A 167 20.20 -6.37 11.93
CA PRO A 167 20.04 -5.77 10.60
C PRO A 167 18.70 -5.06 10.36
N GLU A 168 17.82 -4.95 11.35
CA GLU A 168 16.50 -4.34 11.21
C GLU A 168 16.46 -2.86 11.58
N ILE A 169 15.74 -2.08 10.78
CA ILE A 169 15.45 -0.67 11.06
C ILE A 169 13.95 -0.43 10.89
N ASP A 170 13.31 0.03 11.96
CA ASP A 170 11.90 0.42 11.93
C ASP A 170 11.80 1.91 11.60
N PHE A 171 10.88 2.24 10.71
CA PHE A 171 10.68 3.59 10.23
C PHE A 171 9.21 3.91 10.02
N ARG A 172 8.93 5.21 9.94
CA ARG A 172 7.66 5.78 9.50
C ARG A 172 7.94 6.71 8.31
N VAL A 173 7.06 6.71 7.31
CA VAL A 173 7.21 7.56 6.12
C VAL A 173 5.87 8.15 5.68
N ASP A 174 5.84 9.46 5.43
CA ASP A 174 4.77 10.20 4.78
C ASP A 174 5.11 10.40 3.31
N CYS A 175 4.24 9.95 2.41
CA CYS A 175 4.56 9.95 0.99
C CYS A 175 3.35 10.21 0.09
N SER A 176 3.64 10.74 -1.09
CA SER A 176 2.65 10.99 -2.12
C SER A 176 2.12 9.69 -2.74
N LYS A 177 1.02 9.80 -3.49
CA LYS A 177 0.53 8.69 -4.33
C LYS A 177 1.64 8.16 -5.26
N GLY A 178 1.59 6.86 -5.54
CA GLY A 178 2.49 6.21 -6.51
C GLY A 178 3.89 5.87 -5.96
N PHE A 179 4.18 6.23 -4.70
CA PHE A 179 5.39 5.83 -3.99
C PHE A 179 5.39 4.35 -3.62
N TYR A 180 6.51 3.66 -3.85
CA TYR A 180 6.73 2.27 -3.49
C TYR A 180 7.67 2.18 -2.28
N VAL A 181 7.13 1.79 -1.12
CA VAL A 181 7.91 1.65 0.13
C VAL A 181 8.94 0.52 0.03
N ARG A 182 8.67 -0.51 -0.81
CA ARG A 182 9.62 -1.59 -1.09
C ARG A 182 10.88 -1.10 -1.79
N THR A 183 10.70 -0.26 -2.81
CA THR A 183 11.81 0.39 -3.52
C THR A 183 12.54 1.36 -2.60
N TYR A 184 11.81 2.10 -1.76
CA TYR A 184 12.43 2.96 -0.74
C TYR A 184 13.37 2.19 0.20
N ALA A 185 12.92 1.05 0.75
CA ALA A 185 13.76 0.20 1.58
C ALA A 185 15.00 -0.30 0.81
N ASN A 186 14.82 -0.81 -0.41
CA ASN A 186 15.91 -1.25 -1.28
C ASN A 186 16.93 -0.12 -1.53
N ASP A 187 16.47 1.07 -1.89
CA ASP A 187 17.33 2.20 -2.26
C ASP A 187 18.11 2.74 -1.05
N ILE A 188 17.51 2.73 0.15
CA ILE A 188 18.21 3.02 1.41
C ILE A 188 19.31 1.99 1.66
N GLY A 189 19.03 0.70 1.48
CA GLY A 189 20.03 -0.36 1.61
C GLY A 189 21.18 -0.22 0.62
N GLU A 190 20.89 0.12 -0.64
CA GLU A 190 21.92 0.41 -1.64
C GLU A 190 22.75 1.64 -1.27
N LYS A 191 22.11 2.68 -0.73
CA LYS A 191 22.80 3.89 -0.25
C LYS A 191 23.77 3.58 0.89
N LEU A 192 23.43 2.63 1.77
CA LEU A 192 24.29 2.12 2.83
C LEU A 192 25.33 1.11 2.33
N GLY A 193 25.18 0.59 1.10
CA GLY A 193 26.12 -0.32 0.43
C GLY A 193 25.89 -1.81 0.69
N CYS A 194 25.08 -2.19 1.68
CA CYS A 194 24.79 -3.60 2.00
C CYS A 194 23.52 -4.15 1.34
N GLY A 195 22.72 -3.29 0.69
CA GLY A 195 21.40 -3.68 0.16
C GLY A 195 20.37 -3.91 1.26
N ALA A 196 19.10 -3.96 0.89
CA ALA A 196 18.00 -4.21 1.81
C ALA A 196 16.74 -4.68 1.10
N HIS A 197 15.80 -5.20 1.89
CA HIS A 197 14.42 -5.42 1.49
C HIS A 197 13.45 -4.97 2.59
N LEU A 198 12.18 -4.79 2.21
CA LEU A 198 11.12 -4.48 3.16
C LEU A 198 10.58 -5.76 3.83
N SER A 199 10.73 -5.90 5.14
CA SER A 199 10.31 -7.09 5.89
C SER A 199 8.93 -6.93 6.54
N ALA A 200 8.56 -5.71 6.94
CA ALA A 200 7.23 -5.39 7.45
C ALA A 200 6.70 -4.08 6.86
N LEU A 201 5.38 -4.01 6.66
CA LEU A 201 4.71 -2.80 6.22
C LEU A 201 3.29 -2.72 6.76
N ARG A 202 2.93 -1.56 7.32
CA ARG A 202 1.58 -1.22 7.75
C ARG A 202 1.22 0.16 7.24
N ARG A 203 0.12 0.27 6.48
CA ARG A 203 -0.43 1.59 6.14
C ARG A 203 -1.34 2.08 7.25
N THR A 204 -0.98 3.18 7.90
CA THR A 204 -1.77 3.74 9.00
C THR A 204 -2.78 4.78 8.53
N ASN A 205 -2.45 5.49 7.43
CA ASN A 205 -3.29 6.56 6.90
C ASN A 205 -3.35 6.56 5.37
N SER A 206 -4.46 7.08 4.84
CA SER A 206 -4.63 7.49 3.45
C SER A 206 -5.46 8.77 3.43
N GLY A 207 -4.84 9.89 3.10
CA GLY A 207 -5.42 11.22 3.33
C GLY A 207 -5.82 11.39 4.79
N LYS A 208 -7.07 11.84 5.02
CA LYS A 208 -7.65 12.00 6.35
C LYS A 208 -8.19 10.71 6.99
N PHE A 209 -8.14 9.58 6.28
CA PHE A 209 -8.65 8.31 6.79
C PHE A 209 -7.57 7.61 7.61
N THR A 210 -7.95 7.16 8.81
CA THR A 210 -7.11 6.43 9.79
C THR A 210 -7.70 5.05 10.07
N LEU A 211 -7.01 4.25 10.87
CA LEU A 211 -7.49 2.94 11.32
C LEU A 211 -8.58 3.01 12.40
N ASP A 212 -8.85 4.17 13.00
CA ASP A 212 -9.73 4.31 14.18
C ASP A 212 -11.17 3.88 13.92
N ARG A 213 -11.65 4.06 12.68
CA ARG A 213 -12.99 3.64 12.21
C ARG A 213 -12.95 2.39 11.34
N SER A 214 -11.83 1.67 11.32
CA SER A 214 -11.67 0.49 10.48
C SER A 214 -12.30 -0.75 11.10
N VAL A 215 -12.80 -1.63 10.24
CA VAL A 215 -13.20 -2.99 10.62
C VAL A 215 -12.08 -3.96 10.26
N THR A 216 -11.84 -4.97 11.09
CA THR A 216 -10.88 -6.02 10.76
C THR A 216 -11.43 -6.94 9.68
N VAL A 217 -10.55 -7.68 9.00
CA VAL A 217 -10.99 -8.72 8.05
C VAL A 217 -11.84 -9.81 8.72
N ALA A 218 -11.60 -10.11 10.00
CA ALA A 218 -12.42 -11.05 10.76
C ALA A 218 -13.85 -10.50 10.97
N GLN A 219 -13.97 -9.27 11.45
CA GLN A 219 -15.25 -8.57 11.57
C GLN A 219 -15.97 -8.48 10.22
N LEU A 220 -15.25 -8.21 9.13
CA LEU A 220 -15.81 -8.18 7.78
C LEU A 220 -16.41 -9.51 7.34
N LYS A 221 -15.90 -10.66 7.82
CA LYS A 221 -16.43 -12.00 7.49
C LYS A 221 -17.62 -12.39 8.35
N GLU A 222 -17.66 -11.92 9.59
CA GLU A 222 -18.56 -12.44 10.63
C GLU A 222 -19.71 -11.47 10.97
N ALA A 223 -19.53 -10.17 10.77
CA ALA A 223 -20.53 -9.18 11.13
C ALA A 223 -21.77 -9.24 10.23
N ASP A 224 -22.91 -8.88 10.82
CA ASP A 224 -24.14 -8.66 10.08
C ASP A 224 -23.94 -7.55 9.01
N PRO A 225 -24.44 -7.74 7.78
CA PRO A 225 -24.36 -6.73 6.73
C PRO A 225 -24.83 -5.33 7.19
N GLU A 226 -25.86 -5.24 8.04
CA GLU A 226 -26.38 -3.96 8.55
C GLU A 226 -25.34 -3.21 9.41
N VAL A 227 -24.55 -3.93 10.20
CA VAL A 227 -23.46 -3.36 11.01
C VAL A 227 -22.38 -2.79 10.10
N LEU A 228 -22.01 -3.53 9.05
CA LEU A 228 -21.01 -3.07 8.08
C LEU A 228 -21.51 -1.86 7.28
N MET A 229 -22.80 -1.81 6.95
CA MET A 229 -23.40 -0.65 6.27
C MET A 229 -23.40 0.60 7.15
N LYS A 230 -23.60 0.46 8.47
CA LYS A 230 -23.50 1.57 9.44
C LYS A 230 -22.06 2.05 9.63
N ALA A 231 -21.08 1.18 9.41
CA ALA A 231 -19.66 1.53 9.46
C ALA A 231 -19.18 2.34 8.24
N LEU A 232 -20.00 2.47 7.19
CA LEU A 232 -19.63 3.25 6.01
C LEU A 232 -19.50 4.74 6.35
N ILE A 233 -18.41 5.33 5.87
CA ILE A 233 -18.27 6.78 5.80
C ILE A 233 -19.08 7.25 4.59
N SER A 234 -20.11 8.05 4.84
CA SER A 234 -21.03 8.51 3.80
C SER A 234 -20.35 9.44 2.80
N LEU A 235 -20.93 9.57 1.60
CA LEU A 235 -20.44 10.54 0.60
C LEU A 235 -20.49 12.00 1.11
N ALA A 236 -21.47 12.33 1.95
CA ALA A 236 -21.59 13.64 2.57
C ALA A 236 -20.43 13.91 3.55
N GLU A 237 -20.13 12.95 4.44
CA GLU A 237 -18.96 13.02 5.32
C GLU A 237 -17.65 13.18 4.53
N ILE A 238 -17.48 12.41 3.43
CA ILE A 238 -16.29 12.50 2.58
C ILE A 238 -16.15 13.89 1.95
N SER A 239 -17.26 14.50 1.49
CA SER A 239 -17.25 15.87 0.96
C SER A 239 -16.77 16.87 2.01
N LEU A 240 -17.35 16.81 3.21
CA LEU A 240 -17.00 17.67 4.34
C LEU A 240 -15.53 17.50 4.75
N MET A 241 -15.05 16.25 4.86
CA MET A 241 -13.65 15.95 5.15
C MET A 241 -12.71 16.59 4.13
N ARG A 242 -13.10 16.65 2.86
CA ARG A 242 -12.28 17.19 1.78
C ARG A 242 -12.49 18.69 1.53
N GLY A 243 -13.32 19.36 2.35
CA GLY A 243 -13.55 20.81 2.26
C GLY A 243 -14.33 21.23 1.02
N ALA A 244 -15.21 20.34 0.52
CA ALA A 244 -16.09 20.58 -0.62
C ALA A 244 -17.55 20.72 -0.19
#